data_AF-A0A5B8V776-F1
#
_entry.id   AF-A0A5B8V776-F1
#
_cell.length_a   1.000
_cell.length_b   1.000
_cell.length_c   1.000
_cell.angle_alpha   90.00
_cell.angle_beta   90.00
_cell.angle_gamma   90.00
#
_symmetry.space_group_name_H-M   'P 1'
#
loop_
_entity.id
_entity.type
_entity.pdbx_description
1 polymer ?
#
loop_
_entity_poly.entity_id
_entity_poly.type
_entity_poly.pdbx_seq_one_letter_code
_entity_poly.pdbx_strand_id
1 'polypeptide(L)'
;MDDLKKDMKIAAVKAAKDKAIYLSEAVGEHIGQAISINDPVEIDNTPRPYYANMTMKLTEDNAVTPALDVDFKKIKVRFEVSVVFALQ
;
A
#
# COMPACT_ATOMS: atom_id res chain seq x y z
N MET A 1 0.05 -7.75 -12.60
CA MET A 1 0.17 -7.08 -11.27
C MET A 1 -0.25 -5.62 -11.36
N ASP A 2 0.06 -4.94 -12.46
CA ASP A 2 -0.30 -3.52 -12.64
C ASP A 2 -1.82 -3.26 -12.65
N ASP A 3 -2.62 -4.18 -13.21
CA ASP A 3 -4.09 -4.03 -13.21
C ASP A 3 -4.68 -4.08 -11.80
N LEU A 4 -4.19 -4.99 -10.94
CA LEU A 4 -4.63 -5.06 -9.53
C LEU A 4 -4.28 -3.79 -8.77
N LYS A 5 -3.07 -3.24 -8.98
CA LYS A 5 -2.68 -1.96 -8.37
C LYS A 5 -3.58 -0.82 -8.82
N LYS A 6 -3.86 -0.76 -10.13
CA LYS A 6 -4.77 0.23 -10.72
C LYS A 6 -6.18 0.13 -10.14
N ASP A 7 -6.74 -1.07 -10.07
CA ASP A 7 -8.08 -1.31 -9.52
C ASP A 7 -8.16 -0.93 -8.03
N MET A 8 -7.12 -1.26 -7.25
CA MET A 8 -7.05 -0.88 -5.83
C MET A 8 -6.98 0.64 -5.65
N LYS A 9 -6.23 1.37 -6.48
CA LYS A 9 -6.18 2.83 -6.45
C LYS A 9 -7.52 3.46 -6.80
N ILE A 10 -8.21 2.94 -7.83
CA ILE A 10 -9.56 3.40 -8.19
C ILE A 10 -10.54 3.15 -7.05
N ALA A 11 -10.48 1.98 -6.40
CA ALA A 11 -11.32 1.66 -5.26
C ALA A 11 -11.05 2.60 -4.07
N ALA A 12 -9.78 2.93 -3.79
CA ALA A 12 -9.40 3.85 -2.72
C ALA A 12 -9.97 5.26 -2.95
N VAL A 13 -9.90 5.77 -4.18
CA VAL A 13 -10.49 7.08 -4.54
C VAL A 13 -12.02 7.08 -4.39
N LYS A 14 -12.70 6.01 -4.82
CA LYS A 14 -14.15 5.87 -4.65
C LYS A 14 -14.54 5.85 -3.17
N ALA A 15 -13.84 5.08 -2.35
CA ALA A 15 -14.06 5.04 -0.91
C ALA A 15 -13.82 6.41 -0.25
N ALA A 16 -12.81 7.16 -0.69
CA ALA A 16 -12.56 8.52 -0.22
C ALA A 16 -13.72 9.48 -0.59
N LYS A 17 -14.28 9.34 -1.80
CA LYS A 17 -15.45 10.13 -2.24
C LYS A 17 -16.68 9.81 -1.39
N ASP A 18 -17.02 8.53 -1.22
CA ASP A 18 -18.18 8.13 -0.42
C ASP A 18 -18.04 8.63 1.03
N LYS A 19 -16.81 8.63 1.55
CA LYS A 19 -16.48 9.21 2.84
C LYS A 19 -16.68 10.71 2.91
N ALA A 20 -16.25 11.44 1.88
CA ALA A 20 -16.44 12.88 1.82
C ALA A 20 -17.94 13.25 1.81
N ILE A 21 -18.80 12.46 1.13
CA ILE A 21 -20.25 12.71 1.06
C ILE A 21 -20.88 12.69 2.45
N TYR A 22 -20.73 11.60 3.20
CA TYR A 22 -21.39 11.53 4.52
C TYR A 22 -20.79 12.50 5.54
N LEU A 23 -19.50 12.86 5.39
CA LEU A 23 -18.86 13.83 6.27
C LEU A 23 -19.32 15.26 5.96
N SER A 24 -19.51 15.63 4.70
CA SER A 24 -20.01 16.95 4.33
C SER A 24 -21.49 17.11 4.72
N GLU A 25 -22.29 16.06 4.52
CA GLU A 25 -23.71 16.07 4.91
C GLU A 25 -23.88 16.29 6.42
N ALA A 26 -22.98 15.75 7.24
CA ALA A 26 -22.99 15.96 8.69
C ALA A 26 -22.79 17.43 9.10
N VAL A 27 -22.18 18.25 8.24
CA VAL A 27 -21.99 19.70 8.47
C VAL A 27 -22.95 20.57 7.65
N GLY A 28 -23.91 19.95 6.93
CA GLY A 28 -24.90 20.65 6.11
C GLY A 28 -24.35 21.17 4.77
N GLU A 29 -23.21 20.66 4.32
CA GLU A 29 -22.57 21.01 3.05
C GLU A 29 -22.55 19.80 2.09
N HIS A 30 -22.34 20.05 0.81
CA HIS A 30 -22.21 19.02 -0.22
C HIS A 30 -20.80 19.01 -0.81
N ILE A 31 -20.37 17.82 -1.27
CA ILE A 31 -19.08 17.72 -1.96
C ILE A 31 -19.19 18.38 -3.34
N GLY A 32 -18.25 19.25 -3.65
CA GLY A 32 -18.03 19.86 -4.96
C GLY A 32 -16.93 19.15 -5.75
N GLN A 33 -16.19 19.92 -6.56
CA GLN A 33 -15.12 19.40 -7.40
C GLN A 33 -13.92 18.92 -6.56
N ALA A 34 -13.23 17.87 -7.03
CA ALA A 34 -11.95 17.45 -6.47
C ALA A 34 -10.89 18.52 -6.74
N ILE A 35 -10.26 19.03 -5.68
CA ILE A 35 -9.19 20.02 -5.71
C ILE A 35 -7.84 19.33 -5.89
N SER A 36 -7.61 18.22 -5.18
CA SER A 36 -6.34 17.49 -5.21
C SER A 36 -6.56 16.00 -4.97
N ILE A 37 -5.82 15.18 -5.71
CA ILE A 37 -5.71 13.73 -5.50
C ILE A 37 -4.23 13.44 -5.33
N ASN A 38 -3.83 13.03 -4.13
CA ASN A 38 -2.49 12.58 -3.83
C ASN A 38 -2.46 11.05 -3.76
N ASP A 39 -1.73 10.45 -4.70
CA ASP A 39 -1.43 9.03 -4.77
C ASP A 39 0.02 8.84 -4.27
N PRO A 40 0.23 8.67 -2.95
CA PRO A 40 1.57 8.41 -2.43
C PRO A 40 2.12 7.14 -3.07
N VAL A 41 3.31 7.26 -3.66
CA VAL A 41 4.06 6.14 -4.23
C VAL A 41 4.12 5.04 -3.17
N GLU A 42 3.74 3.82 -3.56
CA GLU A 42 3.79 2.64 -2.71
C GLU A 42 5.12 2.66 -1.95
N ILE A 43 5.06 2.61 -0.60
CA ILE A 43 6.23 2.21 0.17
C ILE A 43 6.52 0.81 -0.32
N ASP A 44 7.51 0.71 -1.20
CA ASP A 44 7.97 -0.53 -1.80
C ASP A 44 8.47 -1.37 -0.63
N ASN A 45 7.56 -2.16 -0.06
CA ASN A 45 7.85 -3.13 0.98
C ASN A 45 8.51 -4.34 0.31
N THR A 46 9.42 -4.07 -0.63
CA THR A 46 10.39 -5.04 -1.11
C THR A 46 11.15 -5.46 0.12
N PRO A 47 11.06 -6.73 0.54
CA PRO A 47 11.85 -7.21 1.67
C PRO A 47 13.31 -6.93 1.31
N ARG A 48 13.93 -5.93 1.92
CA ARG A 48 15.36 -5.70 1.72
C ARG A 48 16.06 -6.82 2.47
N PRO A 49 16.64 -7.81 1.79
CA PRO A 49 17.36 -8.85 2.49
C PRO A 49 18.52 -8.17 3.22
N TYR A 50 18.54 -8.32 4.54
CA TYR A 50 19.59 -7.82 5.41
C TYR A 50 20.85 -8.67 5.18
N TYR A 51 21.49 -8.55 4.02
CA TYR A 51 22.72 -9.27 3.67
C TYR A 51 23.99 -8.64 4.27
N ALA A 52 23.89 -7.89 5.36
CA ALA A 52 25.06 -7.28 5.98
C ALA A 52 25.83 -8.26 6.90
N ASN A 53 25.19 -9.32 7.40
CA ASN A 53 25.79 -10.20 8.42
C ASN A 53 26.01 -11.65 7.96
N MET A 54 25.67 -12.00 6.72
CA MET A 54 25.76 -13.39 6.23
C MET A 54 27.12 -13.69 5.56
N THR A 55 27.82 -12.69 5.03
CA THR A 55 29.13 -12.87 4.38
C THR A 55 30.25 -13.22 5.36
N MET A 56 30.15 -12.83 6.64
CA MET A 56 31.11 -13.30 7.67
C MET A 56 30.82 -14.71 8.21
N LYS A 57 29.65 -15.29 7.93
CA LYS A 57 29.27 -16.63 8.43
C LYS A 57 29.40 -17.74 7.37
N LEU A 58 29.54 -17.37 6.10
CA LEU A 58 29.62 -18.30 4.96
C LEU A 58 31.01 -18.93 4.75
N THR A 59 32.04 -18.46 5.46
CA THR A 59 33.37 -19.09 5.40
C THR A 59 33.55 -20.24 6.38
N GLU A 60 32.61 -20.50 7.30
CA GLU A 60 32.80 -21.48 8.38
C GLU A 60 31.92 -22.73 8.33
N ASP A 61 30.79 -22.79 7.61
CA ASP A 61 29.89 -23.94 7.75
C ASP A 61 29.43 -24.52 6.40
N ASN A 62 30.00 -25.68 6.08
CA ASN A 62 29.67 -26.49 4.92
C ASN A 62 28.27 -27.11 5.05
N ALA A 63 27.57 -27.16 3.92
CA ALA A 63 26.62 -28.22 3.55
C ALA A 63 25.42 -28.49 4.48
N VAL A 64 24.38 -27.65 4.41
CA VAL A 64 22.99 -28.12 4.50
C VAL A 64 22.14 -27.26 3.57
N THR A 65 21.72 -27.81 2.43
CA THR A 65 20.58 -27.27 1.67
C THR A 65 19.36 -27.30 2.59
N PRO A 66 18.85 -26.14 3.06
CA PRO A 66 17.62 -26.14 3.82
C PRO A 66 16.50 -26.53 2.85
N ALA A 67 15.69 -27.52 3.22
CA ALA A 67 14.42 -27.76 2.55
C ALA A 67 13.69 -26.41 2.44
N LEU A 68 13.34 -26.01 1.21
CA LEU A 68 12.51 -24.84 0.96
C LEU A 68 11.13 -25.12 1.56
N ASP A 69 10.99 -24.85 2.85
CA ASP A 69 9.71 -24.80 3.52
C ASP A 69 9.00 -23.55 2.98
N VAL A 70 8.19 -23.74 1.94
CA VAL A 70 7.46 -22.68 1.26
C VAL A 70 6.31 -22.26 2.16
N ASP A 71 6.66 -21.53 3.21
CA ASP A 71 5.70 -20.91 4.10
C ASP A 71 5.21 -19.62 3.42
N PHE A 72 3.99 -19.66 2.86
CA PHE A 72 3.38 -18.52 2.17
C PHE A 72 3.09 -17.41 3.18
N LYS A 73 4.07 -16.53 3.40
CA LYS A 73 3.86 -15.30 4.17
C LYS A 73 2.83 -14.44 3.45
N LYS A 74 1.63 -14.32 4.03
CA LYS A 74 0.60 -13.39 3.58
C LYS A 74 1.15 -11.97 3.60
N ILE A 75 1.41 -11.41 2.43
CA ILE A 75 1.78 -10.00 2.28
C ILE A 75 0.47 -9.19 2.35
N LYS A 76 0.31 -8.37 3.39
CA LYS A 76 -0.77 -7.37 3.44
C LYS A 76 -0.28 -6.12 2.71
N VAL A 77 -0.88 -5.84 1.56
CA VAL A 77 -0.61 -4.60 0.81
C VAL A 77 -1.61 -3.53 1.25
N ARG A 78 -1.11 -2.36 1.64
CA ARG A 78 -1.93 -1.19 1.99
C ARG A 78 -1.75 -0.12 0.92
N PHE A 79 -2.86 0.42 0.44
CA PHE A 79 -2.90 1.62 -0.39
C PHE A 79 -3.56 2.74 0.41
N GLU A 80 -2.96 3.92 0.36
CA GLU A 80 -3.50 5.14 0.97
C GLU A 80 -3.57 6.19 -0.12
N VAL A 81 -4.70 6.89 -0.23
CA VAL A 81 -4.91 7.97 -1.19
C VAL A 81 -5.55 9.12 -0.43
N SER A 82 -5.02 10.33 -0.59
CA SER A 82 -5.61 11.53 0.01
C SER A 82 -6.31 12.34 -1.08
N VAL A 83 -7.60 12.62 -0.88
CA VAL A 83 -8.40 13.42 -1.82
C VAL A 83 -8.99 14.62 -1.08
N VAL A 84 -8.84 15.80 -1.65
CA VAL A 84 -9.42 17.05 -1.14
C VAL A 84 -10.55 17.49 -2.07
N PHE A 85 -11.72 17.72 -1.53
CA PHE A 85 -12.89 18.22 -2.25
C PHE A 85 -13.21 19.66 -1.81
N ALA A 86 -13.66 20.49 -2.76
CA ALA A 86 -14.34 21.73 -2.41
C ALA A 86 -15.68 21.38 -1.75
N LEU A 87 -16.15 22.19 -0.81
CA LEU A 87 -17.51 22.08 -0.27
C LEU A 87 -18.39 23.18 -0.86
N GLN A 88 -19.69 22.90 -0.97
CA GLN A 88 -20.71 23.78 -1.56
C GLN A 88 -21.98 23.78 -0.71
#